data_AF-A0A9P1AXQ8-F1
#
_entry.id   AF-A0A9P1AXQ8-F1
#
_cell.length_a   1.000
_cell.length_b   1.000
_cell.length_c   1.000
_cell.angle_alpha   90.00
_cell.angle_beta   90.00
_cell.angle_gamma   90.00
#
_symmetry.space_group_name_H-M   'P 1'
#
loop_
_entity.id
_entity.type
_entity.pdbx_description
1 polymer ?
#
loop_
_entity_poly.entity_id
_entity_poly.type
_entity_poly.pdbx_seq_one_letter_code
_entity_poly.pdbx_strand_id
1 'polypeptide(L)'
;MAPNLRKNAEEDFVWIYGTFKKKEKAFEFHPKLQDHIEDSFQKGQKSCRMHVFGDLWTLEFTRMIKKRENLPDEKIKRVLRAEFNQHGVQGVSGAAYEKKAAFVHTDPTCHICLYKVLIPTKVESCGHTFCFMCLKSNVMAGMECPTCRAHIPPSLFQSPIRNDLDIHMECPEEYIEDVTAMFNTRGEVQAEPLRRSRRSSRIKYYWIYEDKEQNGWFRFDPRNERFIEESFIRKKEKCRLFIAGCWVTIFFEEMLQERTKRGITHRRKIKRVKATDLDKYSVRGIAGIYGYVRAIK
;
A
#
# COMPACT_ATOMS: atom_id res chain seq x y z
N MET A 1 56.80 -9.79 7.86
CA MET A 1 55.82 -9.81 6.76
C MET A 1 54.48 -10.22 7.36
N ALA A 2 53.64 -9.24 7.70
CA ALA A 2 52.29 -9.48 8.21
C ALA A 2 51.34 -9.64 7.02
N PRO A 3 50.44 -10.64 7.02
CA PRO A 3 49.45 -10.76 5.96
C PRO A 3 48.50 -9.56 6.02
N ASN A 4 48.39 -8.87 4.89
CA ASN A 4 47.39 -7.84 4.64
C ASN A 4 45.99 -8.43 4.85
N LEU A 5 45.40 -8.21 6.02
CA LEU A 5 43.96 -8.31 6.23
C LEU A 5 43.30 -7.16 5.44
N ARG A 6 43.12 -7.38 4.13
CA ARG A 6 42.11 -6.64 3.38
C ARG A 6 40.79 -6.96 4.07
N LYS A 7 40.23 -5.98 4.78
CA LYS A 7 38.81 -5.98 5.14
C LYS A 7 38.05 -6.19 3.83
N ASN A 8 37.51 -7.39 3.61
CA ASN A 8 36.57 -7.63 2.53
C ASN A 8 35.44 -6.61 2.72
N ALA A 9 35.27 -5.71 1.77
CA ALA A 9 34.00 -5.03 1.62
C ALA A 9 32.96 -6.16 1.53
N GLU A 10 31.99 -6.19 2.45
CA GLU A 10 30.86 -7.12 2.35
C GLU A 10 30.27 -6.95 0.95
N GLU A 11 30.35 -8.00 0.15
CA GLU A 11 29.85 -7.99 -1.21
C GLU A 11 28.35 -7.72 -1.17
N ASP A 12 27.92 -6.59 -1.71
CA ASP A 12 26.51 -6.16 -1.72
C ASP A 12 25.75 -6.91 -2.82
N PHE A 13 24.83 -7.79 -2.42
CA PHE A 13 24.03 -8.62 -3.33
C PHE A 13 22.58 -8.16 -3.39
N VAL A 14 21.99 -8.28 -4.58
CA VAL A 14 20.58 -8.03 -4.83
C VAL A 14 19.96 -9.29 -5.42
N TRP A 15 18.79 -9.65 -4.92
CA TRP A 15 17.96 -10.69 -5.51
C TRP A 15 17.02 -10.09 -6.54
N ILE A 16 16.99 -10.74 -7.71
CA ILE A 16 16.13 -10.38 -8.83
C ILE A 16 15.37 -11.60 -9.34
N TYR A 17 14.24 -11.36 -10.01
CA TYR A 17 13.43 -12.39 -10.64
C TYR A 17 12.91 -11.95 -12.01
N GLY A 18 12.58 -12.92 -12.86
CA GLY A 18 11.97 -12.69 -14.17
C GLY A 18 12.51 -13.64 -15.24
N THR A 19 12.44 -13.21 -16.49
CA THR A 19 13.07 -13.88 -17.63
C THR A 19 14.51 -13.36 -17.79
N PHE A 20 15.49 -14.20 -18.25
CA PHE A 20 16.94 -13.83 -18.40
C PHE A 20 17.64 -14.07 -19.80
N LYS A 21 16.89 -14.09 -20.92
CA LYS A 21 17.21 -13.94 -22.36
C LYS A 21 17.34 -12.47 -22.88
N LYS A 22 17.57 -12.28 -24.19
CA LYS A 22 17.73 -10.93 -24.82
C LYS A 22 16.39 -10.18 -24.94
N LYS A 23 16.34 -8.90 -24.50
CA LYS A 23 15.21 -7.94 -24.44
C LYS A 23 14.16 -8.16 -23.32
N GLU A 24 14.58 -8.14 -22.06
CA GLU A 24 13.75 -8.65 -20.97
C GLU A 24 13.44 -7.73 -19.80
N LYS A 25 12.41 -8.17 -19.06
CA LYS A 25 11.79 -7.52 -17.90
C LYS A 25 12.17 -8.31 -16.64
N ALA A 26 13.31 -7.98 -16.04
CA ALA A 26 13.63 -8.43 -14.69
C ALA A 26 13.15 -7.40 -13.66
N PHE A 27 12.88 -7.86 -12.45
CA PHE A 27 12.53 -7.02 -11.31
C PHE A 27 13.39 -7.41 -10.11
N GLU A 28 13.79 -6.43 -9.32
CA GLU A 28 14.30 -6.73 -7.98
C GLU A 28 13.15 -7.11 -7.05
N PHE A 29 13.44 -7.98 -6.09
CA PHE A 29 12.52 -8.19 -4.97
C PHE A 29 12.40 -6.89 -4.16
N HIS A 30 11.25 -6.69 -3.53
CA HIS A 30 11.01 -5.55 -2.66
C HIS A 30 12.14 -5.39 -1.62
N PRO A 31 12.63 -4.16 -1.32
CA PRO A 31 13.72 -3.94 -0.37
C PRO A 31 13.53 -4.64 0.98
N LYS A 32 12.32 -4.55 1.56
CA LYS A 32 11.91 -5.26 2.80
C LYS A 32 12.04 -6.80 2.76
N LEU A 33 12.30 -7.41 1.60
CA LEU A 33 12.44 -8.85 1.43
C LEU A 33 13.88 -9.27 1.10
N GLN A 34 14.76 -8.34 0.69
CA GLN A 34 16.12 -8.66 0.23
C GLN A 34 16.91 -9.39 1.30
N ASP A 35 16.97 -8.84 2.52
CA ASP A 35 17.71 -9.41 3.64
C ASP A 35 17.19 -10.79 4.04
N HIS A 36 15.86 -10.97 4.05
CA HIS A 36 15.25 -12.28 4.36
C HIS A 36 15.67 -13.35 3.35
N ILE A 37 15.70 -13.01 2.07
CA ILE A 37 16.10 -13.94 1.00
C ILE A 37 17.59 -14.27 1.14
N GLU A 38 18.43 -13.24 1.32
CA GLU A 38 19.88 -13.41 1.47
C GLU A 38 20.22 -14.23 2.71
N ASP A 39 19.63 -13.91 3.87
CA ASP A 39 19.83 -14.66 5.11
C ASP A 39 19.44 -16.13 4.98
N SER A 40 18.27 -16.40 4.36
CA SER A 40 17.80 -17.76 4.11
C SER A 40 18.77 -18.53 3.23
N PHE A 41 19.28 -17.90 2.17
CA PHE A 41 20.24 -18.51 1.25
C PHE A 41 21.59 -18.79 1.94
N GLN A 42 22.15 -17.80 2.64
CA GLN A 42 23.43 -17.93 3.35
C GLN A 42 23.39 -18.99 4.47
N LYS A 43 22.24 -19.16 5.12
CA LYS A 43 22.03 -20.24 6.11
C LYS A 43 21.91 -21.63 5.47
N GLY A 44 22.04 -21.76 4.14
CA GLY A 44 21.93 -23.02 3.43
C GLY A 44 20.51 -23.61 3.40
N GLN A 45 19.48 -22.77 3.58
CA GLN A 45 18.10 -23.25 3.44
C GLN A 45 17.84 -23.68 2.00
N LYS A 46 16.97 -24.67 1.79
CA LYS A 46 16.58 -25.10 0.43
C LYS A 46 15.58 -24.15 -0.21
N SER A 47 14.81 -23.44 0.61
CA SER A 47 13.80 -22.49 0.17
C SER A 47 13.46 -21.49 1.28
N CYS A 48 12.86 -20.36 0.88
CA CYS A 48 12.23 -19.42 1.80
C CYS A 48 10.83 -19.05 1.30
N ARG A 49 9.98 -18.54 2.20
CA ARG A 49 8.61 -18.11 1.86
C ARG A 49 8.40 -16.65 2.23
N MET A 50 7.50 -16.00 1.50
CA MET A 50 7.14 -14.59 1.71
C MET A 50 5.74 -14.31 1.16
N HIS A 51 5.07 -13.29 1.68
CA HIS A 51 3.91 -12.72 1.03
C HIS A 51 4.31 -11.50 0.21
N VAL A 52 3.90 -11.49 -1.05
CA VAL A 52 3.97 -10.31 -1.93
C VAL A 52 2.55 -9.95 -2.32
N PHE A 53 2.08 -8.80 -1.86
CA PHE A 53 0.74 -8.27 -2.09
C PHE A 53 -0.38 -9.24 -1.71
N GLY A 54 -0.24 -9.85 -0.53
CA GLY A 54 -1.17 -10.85 0.01
C GLY A 54 -0.92 -12.27 -0.45
N ASP A 55 -0.19 -12.46 -1.55
CA ASP A 55 -0.02 -13.78 -2.17
C ASP A 55 1.23 -14.48 -1.64
N LEU A 56 1.11 -15.77 -1.30
CA LEU A 56 2.22 -16.58 -0.80
C LEU A 56 3.13 -17.02 -1.96
N TRP A 57 4.41 -16.65 -1.87
CA TRP A 57 5.46 -17.06 -2.79
C TRP A 57 6.49 -17.93 -2.07
N THR A 58 7.01 -18.91 -2.79
CA THR A 58 8.16 -19.72 -2.35
C THR A 58 9.32 -19.48 -3.30
N LEU A 59 10.50 -19.18 -2.75
CA LEU A 59 11.75 -19.16 -3.50
C LEU A 59 12.47 -20.46 -3.20
N GLU A 60 12.85 -21.18 -4.24
CA GLU A 60 13.56 -22.45 -4.16
C GLU A 60 14.98 -22.25 -4.68
N PHE A 61 15.95 -22.36 -3.79
CA PHE A 61 17.35 -22.01 -4.07
C PHE A 61 18.07 -23.12 -4.84
N THR A 62 17.65 -24.37 -4.69
CA THR A 62 18.21 -25.52 -5.44
C THR A 62 17.97 -25.39 -6.94
N ARG A 63 16.76 -24.96 -7.35
CA ARG A 63 16.37 -24.78 -8.75
C ARG A 63 16.53 -23.33 -9.24
N MET A 64 16.84 -22.41 -8.33
CA MET A 64 16.86 -20.97 -8.56
C MET A 64 15.56 -20.48 -9.23
N ILE A 65 14.43 -20.74 -8.57
CA ILE A 65 13.09 -20.34 -9.02
C ILE A 65 12.26 -19.66 -7.93
N LYS A 66 11.30 -18.84 -8.36
CA LYS A 66 10.21 -18.27 -7.59
C LYS A 66 8.91 -18.90 -8.07
N LYS A 67 8.13 -19.48 -7.17
CA LYS A 67 6.88 -20.19 -7.47
C LYS A 67 5.71 -19.70 -6.63
N ARG A 68 4.53 -19.75 -7.25
CA ARG A 68 3.22 -19.56 -6.63
C ARG A 68 2.25 -20.54 -7.27
N GLU A 69 1.29 -21.01 -6.47
CA GLU A 69 0.25 -21.91 -6.95
C GLU A 69 -0.46 -21.33 -8.18
N ASN A 70 -0.69 -22.16 -9.20
CA ASN A 70 -1.38 -21.81 -10.45
C ASN A 70 -0.70 -20.73 -11.32
N LEU A 71 0.58 -20.44 -11.10
CA LEU A 71 1.39 -19.57 -11.96
C LEU A 71 2.65 -20.30 -12.43
N PRO A 72 3.19 -19.94 -13.62
CA PRO A 72 4.46 -20.49 -14.08
C PRO A 72 5.61 -20.10 -13.17
N ASP A 73 6.59 -20.99 -13.04
CA ASP A 73 7.83 -20.74 -12.31
C ASP A 73 8.60 -19.57 -12.98
N GLU A 74 9.05 -18.61 -12.17
CA GLU A 74 9.95 -17.55 -12.60
C GLU A 74 11.38 -17.86 -12.16
N LYS A 75 12.39 -17.48 -12.94
CA LYS A 75 13.79 -17.63 -12.53
C LYS A 75 14.15 -16.57 -11.51
N ILE A 76 15.02 -16.92 -10.54
CA ILE A 76 15.65 -15.95 -9.64
C ILE A 76 17.16 -15.93 -9.84
N LYS A 77 17.80 -14.81 -9.53
CA LYS A 77 19.25 -14.66 -9.48
C LYS A 77 19.67 -13.85 -8.27
N ARG A 78 20.81 -14.22 -7.70
CA ARG A 78 21.58 -13.44 -6.75
C ARG A 78 22.67 -12.74 -7.55
N VAL A 79 22.65 -11.42 -7.60
CA VAL A 79 23.56 -10.63 -8.44
C VAL A 79 24.32 -9.63 -7.59
N LEU A 80 25.59 -9.38 -7.89
CA LEU A 80 26.32 -8.29 -7.27
C LEU A 80 25.65 -6.97 -7.66
N ARG A 81 25.48 -6.05 -6.71
CA ARG A 81 24.91 -4.71 -6.98
C ARG A 81 25.69 -3.98 -8.09
N ALA A 82 27.00 -4.22 -8.19
CA ALA A 82 27.85 -3.70 -9.25
C ALA A 82 27.48 -4.20 -10.67
N GLU A 83 26.93 -5.41 -10.79
CA GLU A 83 26.53 -6.05 -12.05
C GLU A 83 25.04 -5.83 -12.37
N PHE A 84 24.29 -5.23 -11.45
CA PHE A 84 22.84 -5.08 -11.50
C PHE A 84 22.30 -4.52 -12.83
N ASN A 85 22.99 -3.52 -13.39
CA ASN A 85 22.58 -2.87 -14.64
C ASN A 85 22.69 -3.78 -15.87
N GLN A 86 23.45 -4.86 -15.80
CA GLN A 86 23.62 -5.83 -16.90
C GLN A 86 22.41 -6.77 -17.05
N HIS A 87 21.52 -6.80 -16.05
CA HIS A 87 20.41 -7.75 -15.99
C HIS A 87 19.06 -7.19 -16.46
N GLY A 88 19.03 -6.00 -17.07
CA GLY A 88 17.80 -5.43 -17.64
C GLY A 88 16.69 -5.24 -16.60
N VAL A 89 17.06 -4.92 -15.35
CA VAL A 89 16.11 -4.74 -14.24
C VAL A 89 15.35 -3.44 -14.43
N GLN A 90 14.02 -3.53 -14.49
CA GLN A 90 13.16 -2.40 -14.88
C GLN A 90 12.46 -1.75 -13.68
N GLY A 91 12.52 -2.39 -12.52
CA GLY A 91 11.95 -1.89 -11.29
C GLY A 91 11.85 -2.96 -10.20
N VAL A 92 10.91 -2.77 -9.28
CA VAL A 92 10.82 -3.47 -8.01
C VAL A 92 9.45 -4.12 -7.86
N SER A 93 9.42 -5.43 -7.55
CA SER A 93 8.19 -6.19 -7.32
C SER A 93 7.11 -6.01 -8.40
N GLY A 94 7.52 -5.91 -9.67
CA GLY A 94 6.63 -5.74 -10.82
C GLY A 94 6.26 -4.28 -11.14
N ALA A 95 6.60 -3.32 -10.28
CA ALA A 95 6.47 -1.90 -10.56
C ALA A 95 7.73 -1.38 -11.25
N ALA A 96 7.59 -0.55 -12.28
CA ALA A 96 8.73 0.12 -12.90
C ALA A 96 9.39 1.13 -11.93
N TYR A 97 10.69 1.39 -12.09
CA TYR A 97 11.34 2.47 -11.36
C TYR A 97 10.66 3.81 -11.64
N GLU A 98 10.53 4.63 -10.60
CA GLU A 98 10.04 5.99 -10.77
C GLU A 98 10.96 6.78 -11.70
N LYS A 99 10.36 7.42 -12.71
CA LYS A 99 11.09 8.36 -13.55
C LYS A 99 11.35 9.63 -12.73
N LYS A 100 12.61 10.08 -12.72
CA LYS A 100 12.95 11.41 -12.19
C LYS A 100 12.17 12.45 -12.99
N ALA A 101 11.31 13.20 -12.32
CA ALA A 101 10.57 14.30 -12.95
C ALA A 101 11.44 15.55 -12.95
N ALA A 102 11.27 16.40 -13.97
CA ALA A 102 11.96 17.69 -14.07
C ALA A 102 11.50 18.67 -12.96
N PHE A 103 10.28 18.49 -12.46
CA PHE A 103 9.69 19.30 -11.39
C PHE A 103 9.23 18.41 -10.23
N VAL A 104 9.54 18.85 -9.01
CA VAL A 104 9.09 18.22 -7.76
C VAL A 104 8.40 19.29 -6.93
N HIS A 105 7.10 19.12 -6.71
CA HIS A 105 6.37 19.93 -5.75
C HIS A 105 6.84 19.59 -4.33
N THR A 106 7.41 20.57 -3.62
CA THR A 106 8.03 20.36 -2.30
C THR A 106 7.08 20.59 -1.12
N ASP A 107 5.95 21.26 -1.33
CA ASP A 107 4.98 21.47 -0.26
C ASP A 107 4.29 20.13 0.09
N PRO A 108 4.33 19.71 1.37
CA PRO A 108 3.74 18.46 1.83
C PRO A 108 2.21 18.50 1.91
N THR A 109 1.56 19.60 1.53
CA THR A 109 0.11 19.82 1.61
C THR A 109 -0.58 19.45 0.30
N CYS A 110 -1.70 18.74 0.41
CA CYS A 110 -2.53 18.40 -0.73
C CYS A 110 -3.50 19.55 -1.05
N HIS A 111 -3.33 20.20 -2.20
CA HIS A 111 -4.18 21.32 -2.65
C HIS A 111 -5.65 20.95 -2.95
N ILE A 112 -6.05 19.69 -2.81
CA ILE A 112 -7.46 19.26 -2.91
C ILE A 112 -8.12 19.24 -1.53
N CYS A 113 -7.45 18.69 -0.52
CA CYS A 113 -8.05 18.47 0.80
C CYS A 113 -7.43 19.33 1.90
N LEU A 114 -6.37 20.07 1.60
CA LEU A 114 -5.67 20.99 2.50
C LEU A 114 -5.05 20.32 3.74
N TYR A 115 -4.83 19.01 3.68
CA TYR A 115 -4.11 18.23 4.70
C TYR A 115 -2.74 17.79 4.17
N LYS A 116 -1.86 17.33 5.07
CA LYS A 116 -0.65 16.62 4.69
C LYS A 116 -0.98 15.49 3.70
N VAL A 117 -0.18 15.41 2.65
CA VAL A 117 -0.37 14.45 1.55
C VAL A 117 -0.27 13.02 2.08
N LEU A 118 -1.35 12.25 1.89
CA LEU A 118 -1.38 10.81 2.12
C LEU A 118 -1.14 10.06 0.81
N ILE A 119 -0.16 9.17 0.83
CA ILE A 119 0.27 8.37 -0.33
C ILE A 119 0.54 9.31 -1.53
N PRO A 120 1.64 10.09 -1.49
CA PRO A 120 1.92 11.16 -2.45
C PRO A 120 1.91 10.67 -3.88
N THR A 121 0.99 11.21 -4.68
CA THR A 121 0.79 10.80 -6.08
C THR A 121 1.04 11.98 -6.99
N LYS A 122 2.07 11.85 -7.82
CA LYS A 122 2.55 12.87 -8.75
C LYS A 122 1.87 12.71 -10.10
N VAL A 123 1.43 13.82 -10.71
CA VAL A 123 0.98 13.86 -12.09
C VAL A 123 2.21 13.95 -13.00
N GLU A 124 2.50 12.91 -13.79
CA GLU A 124 3.76 12.85 -14.57
C GLU A 124 3.95 14.00 -15.56
N SER A 125 2.87 14.52 -16.15
CA SER A 125 2.90 15.58 -17.17
C SER A 125 3.24 16.96 -16.61
N CYS A 126 3.00 17.23 -15.31
CA CYS A 126 3.20 18.55 -14.72
C CYS A 126 3.93 18.57 -13.37
N GLY A 127 4.17 17.41 -12.75
CA GLY A 127 4.91 17.27 -11.50
C GLY A 127 4.16 17.66 -10.21
N HIS A 128 2.93 18.16 -10.29
CA HIS A 128 2.11 18.44 -9.11
C HIS A 128 1.76 17.16 -8.35
N THR A 129 1.74 17.23 -7.02
CA THR A 129 1.55 16.09 -6.13
C THR A 129 0.34 16.28 -5.22
N PHE A 130 -0.45 15.22 -5.06
CA PHE A 130 -1.69 15.20 -4.26
C PHE A 130 -1.81 13.88 -3.49
N CYS A 131 -2.78 13.78 -2.57
CA CYS A 131 -3.12 12.47 -2.01
C CYS A 131 -3.65 11.56 -3.11
N PHE A 132 -3.26 10.27 -3.10
CA PHE A 132 -3.75 9.29 -4.07
C PHE A 132 -5.29 9.31 -4.20
N MET A 133 -5.99 9.25 -3.07
CA MET A 133 -7.45 9.20 -3.06
C MET A 133 -8.12 10.52 -3.50
N CYS A 134 -7.47 11.65 -3.26
CA CYS A 134 -7.96 12.95 -3.72
C CYS A 134 -7.84 13.05 -5.24
N LEU A 135 -6.67 12.74 -5.79
CA LEU A 135 -6.43 12.77 -7.23
C LEU A 135 -7.28 11.72 -7.97
N LYS A 136 -7.43 10.52 -7.40
CA LYS A 136 -8.30 9.48 -7.95
C LYS A 136 -9.75 9.96 -8.01
N SER A 137 -10.26 10.60 -6.96
CA SER A 137 -11.62 11.14 -6.97
C SER A 137 -11.80 12.23 -8.03
N ASN A 138 -10.80 13.10 -8.19
CA ASN A 138 -10.77 14.15 -9.21
C ASN A 138 -10.83 13.57 -10.64
N VAL A 139 -9.98 12.59 -10.95
CA VAL A 139 -9.98 11.92 -12.27
C VAL A 139 -11.27 11.13 -12.52
N MET A 140 -11.83 10.49 -11.50
CA MET A 140 -13.12 9.79 -11.63
C MET A 140 -14.29 10.75 -11.88
N ALA A 141 -14.15 12.03 -11.55
CA ALA A 141 -15.09 13.11 -11.88
C ALA A 141 -14.83 13.72 -13.27
N GLY A 142 -13.83 13.23 -14.02
CA GLY A 142 -13.48 13.76 -15.34
C GLY A 142 -12.64 15.04 -15.31
N MET A 143 -12.04 15.37 -14.16
CA MET A 143 -11.29 16.61 -13.96
C MET A 143 -9.79 16.43 -14.23
N GLU A 144 -9.17 17.51 -14.70
CA GLU A 144 -7.72 17.62 -14.96
C GLU A 144 -6.93 17.92 -13.68
N CYS A 145 -5.61 18.13 -13.79
CA CYS A 145 -4.78 18.56 -12.67
C CYS A 145 -5.40 19.78 -11.95
N PRO A 146 -5.72 19.69 -10.64
CA PRO A 146 -6.35 20.79 -9.90
C PRO A 146 -5.54 22.09 -9.89
N THR A 147 -4.21 22.00 -10.04
CA THR A 147 -3.32 23.17 -9.99
C THR A 147 -3.10 23.81 -11.35
N CYS A 148 -2.89 23.01 -12.40
CA CYS A 148 -2.44 23.53 -13.71
C CYS A 148 -3.26 23.04 -14.91
N ARG A 149 -4.31 22.25 -14.68
CA ARG A 149 -5.21 21.70 -15.73
C ARG A 149 -4.52 20.76 -16.74
N ALA A 150 -3.29 20.34 -16.48
CA ALA A 150 -2.65 19.29 -17.27
C ALA A 150 -3.45 17.98 -17.21
N HIS A 151 -3.46 17.25 -18.33
CA HIS A 151 -4.09 15.94 -18.43
C HIS A 151 -3.49 14.95 -17.42
N ILE A 152 -4.35 14.19 -16.74
CA ILE A 152 -3.97 13.11 -15.83
C ILE A 152 -4.35 11.77 -16.47
N PRO A 153 -3.39 10.87 -16.75
CA PRO A 153 -3.70 9.59 -17.36
C PRO A 153 -4.48 8.68 -16.39
N PRO A 154 -5.66 8.13 -16.77
CA PRO A 154 -6.43 7.23 -15.90
C PRO A 154 -5.70 5.96 -15.49
N SER A 155 -4.72 5.51 -16.29
CA SER A 155 -3.87 4.35 -16.01
C SER A 155 -3.10 4.48 -14.69
N LEU A 156 -2.87 5.70 -14.20
CA LEU A 156 -2.25 5.97 -12.89
C LEU A 156 -3.00 5.30 -11.72
N PHE A 157 -4.29 5.01 -11.90
CA PHE A 157 -5.16 4.44 -10.87
C PHE A 157 -5.58 2.99 -11.14
N GLN A 158 -5.10 2.38 -12.23
CA GLN A 158 -5.43 1.02 -12.62
C GLN A 158 -4.41 0.05 -11.99
N SER A 159 -4.82 -0.61 -10.91
CA SER A 159 -4.01 -1.58 -10.15
C SER A 159 -2.58 -1.09 -9.83
N PRO A 160 -2.42 0.10 -9.21
CA PRO A 160 -1.10 0.67 -8.98
C PRO A 160 -0.31 -0.16 -7.96
N ILE A 161 0.96 -0.38 -8.24
CA ILE A 161 1.92 -1.02 -7.34
C ILE A 161 2.88 0.06 -6.81
N ARG A 162 3.05 0.12 -5.49
CA ARG A 162 3.94 1.06 -4.80
C ARG A 162 4.82 0.34 -3.78
N ASN A 163 6.12 0.47 -3.96
CA ASN A 163 7.13 -0.13 -3.07
C ASN A 163 7.46 0.76 -1.86
N ASP A 164 7.10 2.03 -1.94
CA ASP A 164 7.22 3.01 -0.85
C ASP A 164 5.96 3.06 0.04
N LEU A 165 4.98 2.17 -0.19
CA LEU A 165 3.75 2.15 0.57
C LEU A 165 3.99 1.59 1.98
N ASP A 166 3.85 2.47 2.98
CA ASP A 166 3.78 2.05 4.37
C ASP A 166 2.37 1.56 4.72
N ILE A 167 2.24 0.24 4.94
CA ILE A 167 0.97 -0.36 5.36
C ILE A 167 0.48 0.17 6.70
N HIS A 168 1.38 0.69 7.55
CA HIS A 168 1.07 1.20 8.89
C HIS A 168 0.82 2.71 8.92
N MET A 169 0.83 3.38 7.75
CA MET A 169 0.60 4.81 7.61
C MET A 169 -0.60 5.29 8.44
N GLU A 170 -0.41 6.40 9.14
CA GLU A 170 -1.40 7.00 10.03
C GLU A 170 -2.26 8.05 9.34
N CYS A 171 -3.40 8.34 9.96
CA CYS A 171 -4.23 9.48 9.61
C CYS A 171 -3.52 10.78 10.04
N PRO A 172 -3.49 11.85 9.23
CA PRO A 172 -2.93 13.15 9.62
C PRO A 172 -3.65 13.70 10.85
N GLU A 173 -2.90 14.29 11.78
CA GLU A 173 -3.42 14.77 13.06
C GLU A 173 -4.50 15.84 12.86
N GLU A 174 -4.31 16.73 11.88
CA GLU A 174 -5.24 17.79 11.55
C GLU A 174 -6.60 17.22 11.09
N TYR A 175 -6.58 16.11 10.34
CA TYR A 175 -7.82 15.44 9.93
C TYR A 175 -8.52 14.75 11.12
N ILE A 176 -7.75 14.21 12.07
CA ILE A 176 -8.31 13.60 13.28
C ILE A 176 -9.07 14.65 14.11
N GLU A 177 -8.50 15.84 14.26
CA GLU A 177 -9.13 16.97 14.97
C GLU A 177 -10.43 17.39 14.29
N ASP A 178 -10.42 17.58 12.98
CA ASP A 178 -11.61 17.95 12.20
C ASP A 178 -12.72 16.90 12.32
N VAL A 179 -12.40 15.61 12.16
CA VAL A 179 -13.39 14.54 12.35
C VAL A 179 -13.94 14.57 13.77
N THR A 180 -13.09 14.75 14.79
CA THR A 180 -13.55 14.81 16.17
C THR A 180 -14.52 15.97 16.39
N ALA A 181 -14.22 17.15 15.84
CA ALA A 181 -15.09 18.32 15.92
C ALA A 181 -16.44 18.13 15.17
N MET A 182 -16.43 17.47 14.01
CA MET A 182 -17.65 17.17 13.24
C MET A 182 -18.66 16.32 14.02
N PHE A 183 -18.19 15.38 14.84
CA PHE A 183 -19.06 14.53 15.65
C PHE A 183 -19.51 15.19 16.97
N ASN A 184 -18.91 16.30 17.38
CA ASN A 184 -19.27 17.02 18.60
C ASN A 184 -20.23 18.20 18.35
N THR A 185 -20.28 18.73 17.13
CA THR A 185 -21.06 19.95 16.78
C THR A 185 -22.54 19.70 16.47
N ARG A 186 -22.95 18.45 16.26
CA ARG A 186 -24.38 18.09 16.14
C ARG A 186 -24.85 17.68 17.53
N GLY A 187 -25.81 18.40 18.11
CA GLY A 187 -26.34 18.24 19.47
C GLY A 187 -26.99 16.89 19.83
N GLU A 188 -26.43 15.77 19.36
CA GLU A 188 -26.55 14.48 19.99
C GLU A 188 -25.97 14.61 21.40
N VAL A 189 -26.84 14.42 22.39
CA VAL A 189 -26.63 14.34 23.85
C VAL A 189 -25.15 14.21 24.24
N GLN A 190 -24.72 15.05 25.18
CA GLN A 190 -23.42 14.97 25.86
C GLN A 190 -23.08 13.52 26.23
N ALA A 191 -22.48 12.76 25.31
CA ALA A 191 -21.55 11.73 25.69
C ALA A 191 -20.47 12.50 26.42
N GLU A 192 -20.23 12.17 27.69
CA GLU A 192 -19.11 12.73 28.45
C GLU A 192 -17.94 12.91 27.48
N PRO A 193 -17.30 14.11 27.44
CA PRO A 193 -16.17 14.33 26.54
C PRO A 193 -15.28 13.13 26.77
N LEU A 194 -15.13 12.27 25.75
CA LEU A 194 -14.41 11.01 25.87
C LEU A 194 -13.18 11.40 26.64
N ARG A 195 -13.14 11.05 27.94
CA ARG A 195 -11.97 11.37 28.75
C ARG A 195 -10.90 10.80 27.86
N ARG A 196 -9.96 11.65 27.40
CA ARG A 196 -8.70 11.16 26.89
C ARG A 196 -8.17 10.39 28.08
N SER A 197 -8.60 9.14 28.22
CA SER A 197 -7.95 8.17 29.02
C SER A 197 -6.57 8.27 28.42
N ARG A 198 -5.63 8.83 29.19
CA ARG A 198 -4.20 8.78 28.86
C ARG A 198 -3.76 7.33 28.59
N ARG A 199 -4.63 6.35 28.88
CA ARG A 199 -4.64 5.03 28.28
C ARG A 199 -5.62 5.02 27.10
N SER A 200 -5.20 5.59 25.96
CA SER A 200 -5.62 5.04 24.68
C SER A 200 -5.47 3.53 24.81
N SER A 201 -6.44 2.74 24.41
CA SER A 201 -6.17 1.31 24.26
C SER A 201 -4.90 1.21 23.43
N ARG A 202 -3.78 0.72 24.00
CA ARG A 202 -2.51 0.55 23.27
C ARG A 202 -2.67 -0.29 21.98
N ILE A 203 -3.84 -0.90 21.82
CA ILE A 203 -4.25 -1.73 20.72
C ILE A 203 -4.75 -0.84 19.58
N LYS A 204 -3.96 -0.79 18.51
CA LYS A 204 -4.32 -0.15 17.24
C LYS A 204 -5.18 -1.10 16.40
N TYR A 205 -6.20 -0.56 15.75
CA TYR A 205 -7.06 -1.31 14.82
C TYR A 205 -6.99 -0.72 13.42
N TYR A 206 -7.18 -1.60 12.43
CA TYR A 206 -7.33 -1.24 11.03
C TYR A 206 -8.67 -1.72 10.50
N TRP A 207 -9.22 -0.96 9.56
CA TRP A 207 -10.36 -1.39 8.78
C TRP A 207 -9.87 -1.90 7.43
N ILE A 208 -10.29 -3.10 7.06
CA ILE A 208 -9.98 -3.72 5.79
C ILE A 208 -11.26 -4.05 5.03
N TYR A 209 -11.21 -4.04 3.70
CA TYR A 209 -12.30 -4.41 2.81
C TYR A 209 -11.85 -5.46 1.79
N GLU A 210 -12.79 -6.32 1.42
CA GLU A 210 -12.59 -7.43 0.49
C GLU A 210 -12.21 -6.91 -0.91
N ASP A 211 -11.18 -7.52 -1.48
CA ASP A 211 -10.78 -7.29 -2.86
C ASP A 211 -11.83 -7.84 -3.84
N LYS A 212 -11.97 -7.20 -5.02
CA LYS A 212 -12.94 -7.62 -6.04
C LYS A 212 -12.53 -8.90 -6.76
N GLU A 213 -11.24 -9.08 -6.99
CA GLU A 213 -10.75 -10.00 -8.02
C GLU A 213 -10.10 -11.25 -7.42
N GLN A 214 -9.83 -11.29 -6.11
CA GLN A 214 -9.12 -12.38 -5.45
C GLN A 214 -9.45 -12.45 -3.95
N ASN A 215 -9.26 -13.62 -3.32
CA ASN A 215 -9.43 -13.86 -1.87
C ASN A 215 -8.36 -13.10 -1.05
N GLY A 216 -8.49 -11.78 -0.96
CA GLY A 216 -7.56 -10.87 -0.28
C GLY A 216 -8.25 -9.60 0.18
N TRP A 217 -7.50 -8.77 0.92
CA TRP A 217 -8.05 -7.60 1.58
C TRP A 217 -7.21 -6.36 1.31
N PHE A 218 -7.85 -5.20 1.25
CA PHE A 218 -7.18 -3.90 1.26
C PHE A 218 -7.53 -3.16 2.54
N ARG A 219 -6.55 -2.51 3.16
CA ARG A 219 -6.83 -1.53 4.20
C ARG A 219 -7.50 -0.30 3.58
N PHE A 220 -8.44 0.30 4.30
CA PHE A 220 -8.98 1.60 3.91
C PHE A 220 -7.90 2.68 3.92
N ASP A 221 -8.12 3.77 3.18
CA ASP A 221 -7.33 4.99 3.35
C ASP A 221 -7.38 5.46 4.82
N PRO A 222 -6.27 5.90 5.44
CA PRO A 222 -6.24 6.25 6.86
C PRO A 222 -7.29 7.28 7.31
N ARG A 223 -7.70 8.21 6.43
CA ARG A 223 -8.78 9.17 6.74
C ARG A 223 -10.15 8.51 6.76
N ASN A 224 -10.43 7.67 5.77
CA ASN A 224 -11.66 6.89 5.74
C ASN A 224 -11.73 5.97 6.97
N GLU A 225 -10.63 5.29 7.29
CA GLU A 225 -10.51 4.44 8.47
C GLU A 225 -10.82 5.20 9.77
N ARG A 226 -10.28 6.43 9.92
CA ARG A 226 -10.56 7.27 11.09
C ARG A 226 -12.05 7.57 11.25
N PHE A 227 -12.73 7.96 10.17
CA PHE A 227 -14.15 8.28 10.21
C PHE A 227 -15.02 7.03 10.47
N ILE A 228 -14.64 5.88 9.89
CA ILE A 228 -15.31 4.59 10.13
C ILE A 228 -15.17 4.21 11.61
N GLU A 229 -13.95 4.27 12.16
CA GLU A 229 -13.67 3.93 13.56
C GLU A 229 -14.42 4.85 14.53
N GLU A 230 -14.44 6.16 14.28
CA GLU A 230 -15.19 7.11 15.11
C GLU A 230 -16.70 6.80 15.11
N SER A 231 -17.26 6.49 13.94
CA SER A 231 -18.67 6.09 13.80
C SER A 231 -18.98 4.79 14.54
N PHE A 232 -18.08 3.80 14.43
CA PHE A 232 -18.21 2.50 15.07
C PHE A 232 -18.14 2.59 16.60
N ILE A 233 -17.16 3.32 17.15
CA ILE A 233 -17.01 3.52 18.60
C ILE A 233 -18.24 4.20 19.20
N ARG A 234 -18.85 5.13 18.46
CA ARG A 234 -20.11 5.80 18.85
C ARG A 234 -21.36 4.95 18.63
N LYS A 235 -21.21 3.66 18.29
CA LYS A 235 -22.31 2.70 18.12
C LYS A 235 -23.34 3.13 17.07
N LYS A 236 -22.91 3.85 16.03
CA LYS A 236 -23.80 4.12 14.89
C LYS A 236 -24.09 2.81 14.15
N GLU A 237 -25.28 2.68 13.59
CA GLU A 237 -25.67 1.50 12.79
C GLU A 237 -24.91 1.45 11.44
N LYS A 238 -24.73 2.63 10.84
CA LYS A 238 -24.02 2.80 9.56
C LYS A 238 -23.34 4.16 9.48
N CYS A 239 -22.37 4.29 8.59
CA CYS A 239 -21.81 5.58 8.20
C CYS A 239 -21.69 5.69 6.67
N ARG A 240 -21.65 6.92 6.15
CA ARG A 240 -21.58 7.18 4.70
C ARG A 240 -20.37 8.05 4.39
N LEU A 241 -19.57 7.62 3.44
CA LEU A 241 -18.30 8.23 3.04
C LEU A 241 -18.31 8.53 1.54
N PHE A 242 -17.58 9.55 1.11
CA PHE A 242 -17.36 9.82 -0.31
C PHE A 242 -15.97 9.32 -0.72
N ILE A 243 -15.91 8.23 -1.49
CA ILE A 243 -14.68 7.51 -1.84
C ILE A 243 -14.57 7.40 -3.36
N ALA A 244 -13.51 7.99 -3.95
CA ALA A 244 -13.21 7.89 -5.39
C ALA A 244 -14.40 8.25 -6.29
N GLY A 245 -15.06 9.39 -5.98
CA GLY A 245 -16.18 9.91 -6.77
C GLY A 245 -17.52 9.22 -6.52
N CYS A 246 -17.65 8.37 -5.49
CA CYS A 246 -18.91 7.70 -5.17
C CYS A 246 -19.18 7.69 -3.67
N TRP A 247 -20.46 7.79 -3.33
CA TRP A 247 -20.91 7.51 -1.98
C TRP A 247 -20.82 6.01 -1.69
N VAL A 248 -20.22 5.69 -0.55
CA VAL A 248 -20.09 4.34 -0.01
C VAL A 248 -20.72 4.33 1.37
N THR A 249 -21.63 3.40 1.62
CA THR A 249 -22.24 3.19 2.93
C THR A 249 -21.57 2.00 3.60
N ILE A 250 -21.17 2.17 4.85
CA ILE A 250 -20.58 1.14 5.70
C ILE A 250 -21.66 0.73 6.69
N PHE A 251 -22.01 -0.55 6.69
CA PHE A 251 -22.97 -1.16 7.60
C PHE A 251 -22.22 -1.98 8.65
N PHE A 252 -22.36 -1.61 9.92
CA PHE A 252 -21.53 -2.14 11.00
C PHE A 252 -22.04 -3.47 11.56
N GLU A 253 -23.34 -3.72 11.51
CA GLU A 253 -23.93 -4.99 11.96
C GLU A 253 -23.61 -6.10 10.97
N GLU A 254 -23.83 -5.86 9.68
CA GLU A 254 -23.61 -6.82 8.61
C GLU A 254 -22.13 -6.94 8.22
N MET A 255 -21.29 -5.99 8.66
CA MET A 255 -19.88 -5.90 8.29
C MET A 255 -19.70 -5.91 6.75
N LEU A 256 -20.44 -5.00 6.09
CA LEU A 256 -20.42 -4.81 4.64
C LEU A 256 -20.21 -3.33 4.27
N GLN A 257 -19.52 -3.10 3.16
CA GLN A 257 -19.62 -1.83 2.43
C GLN A 257 -20.54 -2.01 1.22
N GLU A 258 -21.31 -0.98 0.92
CA GLU A 258 -22.16 -0.90 -0.26
C GLU A 258 -21.85 0.35 -1.07
N ARG A 259 -21.70 0.19 -2.38
CA ARG A 259 -21.54 1.28 -3.34
C ARG A 259 -22.51 1.08 -4.49
N THR A 260 -23.36 2.07 -4.74
CA THR A 260 -24.21 2.11 -5.93
C THR A 260 -23.58 3.01 -6.99
N LYS A 261 -23.41 2.49 -8.21
CA LYS A 261 -22.94 3.27 -9.37
C LYS A 261 -23.79 2.90 -10.57
N ARG A 262 -24.43 3.90 -11.20
CA ARG A 262 -25.29 3.71 -12.39
C ARG A 262 -26.36 2.62 -12.20
N GLY A 263 -27.03 2.62 -11.04
CA GLY A 263 -28.07 1.64 -10.69
C GLY A 263 -27.55 0.26 -10.26
N ILE A 264 -26.25 -0.02 -10.42
CA ILE A 264 -25.65 -1.29 -9.98
C ILE A 264 -25.09 -1.14 -8.58
N THR A 265 -25.55 -1.99 -7.66
CA THR A 265 -25.09 -2.05 -6.29
C THR A 265 -23.99 -3.11 -6.14
N HIS A 266 -22.81 -2.67 -5.72
CA HIS A 266 -21.69 -3.54 -5.39
C HIS A 266 -21.53 -3.61 -3.87
N ARG A 267 -21.37 -4.83 -3.35
CA ARG A 267 -21.11 -5.10 -1.94
C ARG A 267 -19.75 -5.76 -1.77
N ARG A 268 -19.07 -5.44 -0.66
CA ARG A 268 -17.82 -6.09 -0.24
C ARG A 268 -17.84 -6.26 1.27
N LYS A 269 -17.29 -7.37 1.76
CA LYS A 269 -17.09 -7.56 3.21
C LYS A 269 -16.08 -6.56 3.74
N ILE A 270 -16.26 -6.17 5.00
CA ILE A 270 -15.29 -5.39 5.77
C ILE A 270 -14.92 -6.13 7.06
N LYS A 271 -13.76 -5.80 7.63
CA LYS A 271 -13.35 -6.29 8.95
C LYS A 271 -12.64 -5.18 9.71
N ARG A 272 -12.87 -5.15 11.02
CA ARG A 272 -12.05 -4.40 11.99
C ARG A 272 -11.05 -5.36 12.60
N VAL A 273 -9.76 -5.18 12.32
CA VAL A 273 -8.69 -6.10 12.72
C VAL A 273 -7.67 -5.39 13.60
N LYS A 274 -7.04 -6.09 14.54
CA LYS A 274 -5.90 -5.50 15.27
C LYS A 274 -4.75 -5.30 14.29
N ALA A 275 -4.00 -4.22 14.45
CA ALA A 275 -2.84 -3.94 13.61
C ALA A 275 -1.80 -5.09 13.65
N THR A 276 -1.67 -5.75 14.80
CA THR A 276 -0.79 -6.92 15.00
C THR A 276 -1.29 -8.18 14.30
N ASP A 277 -2.57 -8.25 13.95
CA ASP A 277 -3.20 -9.41 13.30
C ASP A 277 -3.29 -9.25 11.79
N LEU A 278 -2.82 -8.14 11.22
CA LEU A 278 -2.97 -7.81 9.80
C LEU A 278 -2.46 -8.92 8.87
N ASP A 279 -1.38 -9.59 9.29
CA ASP A 279 -0.72 -10.66 8.55
C ASP A 279 -1.58 -11.91 8.35
N LYS A 280 -2.63 -12.07 9.16
CA LYS A 280 -3.58 -13.18 9.08
C LYS A 280 -4.61 -13.01 7.95
N TYR A 281 -4.67 -11.85 7.30
CA TYR A 281 -5.76 -11.48 6.38
C TYR A 281 -5.32 -11.26 4.93
N SER A 282 -4.18 -11.80 4.48
CA SER A 282 -3.71 -11.68 3.08
C SER A 282 -3.88 -10.26 2.51
N VAL A 283 -3.45 -9.26 3.28
CA VAL A 283 -3.63 -7.86 2.92
C VAL A 283 -2.72 -7.51 1.75
N ARG A 284 -3.25 -6.81 0.76
CA ARG A 284 -2.55 -6.47 -0.50
C ARG A 284 -1.89 -5.09 -0.45
N GLY A 285 -2.52 -4.17 0.27
CA GLY A 285 -2.04 -2.80 0.47
C GLY A 285 -3.16 -1.89 0.98
N ILE A 286 -3.14 -0.62 0.57
CA ILE A 286 -4.03 0.44 1.05
C ILE A 286 -4.84 1.02 -0.11
N ALA A 287 -6.14 1.20 0.06
CA ALA A 287 -7.02 1.93 -0.87
C ALA A 287 -6.96 1.46 -2.35
N GLY A 288 -6.69 0.17 -2.57
CA GLY A 288 -6.57 -0.44 -3.90
C GLY A 288 -5.18 -0.26 -4.54
N ILE A 289 -4.20 0.21 -3.77
CA ILE A 289 -2.78 0.25 -4.14
C ILE A 289 -2.12 -1.00 -3.57
N TYR A 290 -1.50 -1.79 -4.45
CA TYR A 290 -0.69 -2.94 -4.06
C TYR A 290 0.65 -2.43 -3.52
N GLY A 291 1.11 -2.97 -2.40
CA GLY A 291 2.36 -2.51 -1.80
C GLY A 291 2.76 -3.23 -0.52
N TYR A 292 1.87 -4.05 0.04
CA TYR A 292 2.21 -4.78 1.26
C TYR A 292 2.99 -6.05 0.95
N VAL A 293 4.17 -6.17 1.56
CA VAL A 293 5.02 -7.36 1.49
C VAL A 293 5.49 -7.75 2.89
N ARG A 294 5.74 -9.05 3.11
CA ARG A 294 6.36 -9.54 4.34
C ARG A 294 7.06 -10.87 4.16
N ALA A 295 8.17 -11.05 4.86
CA ALA A 295 8.81 -12.34 5.02
C ALA A 295 7.95 -13.29 5.87
N ILE A 296 8.08 -14.59 5.65
CA ILE A 296 7.63 -15.62 6.60
C ILE A 296 8.88 -16.16 7.27
N LYS A 297 9.04 -15.80 8.55
CA LYS A 297 10.10 -16.30 9.41
C LYS A 297 9.87 -17.76 9.79
#